data_AF-A0A0W0YK04-F1
#
_entry.id   AF-A0A0W0YK04-F1
#
_cell.length_a   1.000
_cell.length_b   1.000
_cell.length_c   1.000
_cell.angle_alpha   90.00
_cell.angle_beta   90.00
_cell.angle_gamma   90.00
#
_symmetry.space_group_name_H-M   'P 1'
#
loop_
_entity.id
_entity.type
_entity.pdbx_description
1 polymer ?
#
loop_
_entity_poly.entity_id
_entity_poly.type
_entity_poly.pdbx_seq_one_letter_code
_entity_poly.pdbx_strand_id
1 'polypeptide(L)'
;MSLYTDLPVFRDAWQLALRVFEYTKEFGREHKYTLGQDMKKDSLQLVRHLYRANKSQDKRVYLEAFLDDYEFLKLEIRMAAEMRLLSMKKQAA
;
A
#
# COMPACT_ATOMS: atom_id res chain seq x y z
N MET A 1 -12.38 22.87 4.20
CA MET A 1 -11.84 21.50 4.23
C MET A 1 -10.69 21.46 3.24
N SER A 2 -9.44 21.39 3.72
CA SER A 2 -8.25 21.29 2.85
C SER A 2 -8.43 20.13 1.89
N LEU A 3 -8.03 20.29 0.63
CA LEU A 3 -8.01 19.18 -0.31
C LEU A 3 -7.10 18.09 0.27
N TYR A 4 -7.56 16.85 0.16
CA TYR A 4 -6.98 15.61 0.69
C TYR A 4 -5.47 15.44 0.37
N THR A 5 -5.01 16.16 -0.65
CA THR A 5 -3.65 16.21 -1.19
C THR A 5 -2.62 16.97 -0.33
N ASP A 6 -3.06 17.73 0.67
CA ASP A 6 -2.17 18.59 1.46
C ASP A 6 -1.51 17.87 2.64
N LEU A 7 -2.02 16.70 3.02
CA LEU A 7 -1.46 15.90 4.12
C LEU A 7 -0.28 15.06 3.62
N PRO A 8 0.93 15.20 4.20
CA PRO A 8 2.09 14.41 3.83
C PRO A 8 1.82 12.90 3.84
N VAL A 9 1.17 12.41 4.91
CA VAL A 9 0.83 10.98 5.05
C VAL A 9 -0.07 10.45 3.93
N PHE A 10 -1.02 11.24 3.43
CA PHE A 10 -1.89 10.83 2.33
C PHE A 10 -1.10 10.73 1.02
N ARG A 11 -0.22 11.71 0.78
CA ARG A 11 0.69 11.71 -0.38
C ARG A 11 1.61 10.49 -0.36
N ASP A 12 2.19 10.17 0.78
CA ASP A 12 3.13 9.06 0.92
C ASP A 12 2.42 7.71 0.73
N ALA A 13 1.22 7.54 1.31
CA ALA A 13 0.41 6.33 1.08
C ALA A 13 -0.02 6.19 -0.39
N TRP A 14 -0.34 7.30 -1.07
CA TRP A 14 -0.66 7.29 -2.49
C TRP A 14 0.55 6.89 -3.35
N GLN A 15 1.73 7.45 -3.05
CA GLN A 15 2.98 7.08 -3.72
C GLN A 15 3.34 5.61 -3.48
N LEU A 16 3.14 5.11 -2.26
CA LEU A 16 3.31 3.68 -1.94
C LEU A 16 2.39 2.81 -2.80
N ALA A 17 1.11 3.16 -2.91
CA ALA A 17 0.17 2.42 -3.78
C ALA A 17 0.64 2.43 -5.24
N LEU A 18 1.06 3.57 -5.78
CA LEU A 18 1.60 3.63 -7.15
C LEU A 18 2.82 2.73 -7.34
N ARG A 19 3.76 2.72 -6.38
CA ARG A 19 4.93 1.84 -6.41
C ARG A 19 4.55 0.37 -6.37
N VAL A 20 3.59 -0.01 -5.52
CA VAL A 20 3.07 -1.39 -5.47
C VAL A 20 2.49 -1.79 -6.82
N PHE A 21 1.68 -0.93 -7.45
CA PHE A 21 1.14 -1.18 -8.79
C PHE A 21 2.22 -1.29 -9.85
N GLU A 22 3.30 -0.52 -9.75
CA GLU A 22 4.42 -0.59 -10.68
C GLU A 22 5.21 -1.90 -10.52
N TYR A 23 5.57 -2.28 -9.29
CA TYR A 23 6.39 -3.47 -9.05
C TYR A 23 5.66 -4.78 -9.35
N THR A 24 4.38 -4.86 -9.00
CA THR A 24 3.55 -6.06 -9.22
C THR A 24 3.19 -6.27 -10.69
N LYS A 25 3.44 -5.31 -11.59
CA LYS A 25 3.25 -5.51 -13.05
C LYS A 25 4.23 -6.53 -13.63
N GLU A 26 5.43 -6.56 -13.08
CA GLU A 26 6.55 -7.41 -13.52
C GLU A 26 6.49 -8.83 -12.94
N PHE A 27 5.51 -9.11 -12.06
CA PHE A 27 5.35 -10.45 -11.50
C PHE A 27 4.98 -11.45 -12.59
N GLY A 28 5.53 -12.67 -12.46
CA GLY A 28 5.11 -13.81 -13.26
C GLY A 28 3.59 -14.07 -13.13
N ARG A 29 2.99 -14.68 -14.16
CA ARG A 29 1.54 -14.85 -14.28
C ARG A 29 0.88 -15.40 -13.01
N GLU A 30 1.48 -16.42 -12.41
CA GLU A 30 0.99 -17.06 -11.18
C GLU A 30 0.88 -16.07 -10.00
N HIS A 31 1.94 -15.31 -9.74
CA HIS A 31 2.01 -14.38 -8.61
C HIS A 31 1.29 -13.06 -8.89
N LYS A 32 1.12 -12.68 -10.16
CA LYS A 32 0.46 -11.44 -10.56
C LYS A 32 -1.02 -11.39 -10.19
N TYR A 33 -1.71 -12.54 -10.30
CA TYR A 33 -3.14 -12.68 -9.99
C TYR A 33 -3.41 -13.22 -8.59
N THR A 34 -2.36 -13.43 -7.79
CA THR A 34 -2.45 -13.79 -6.38
C THR A 34 -1.86 -12.66 -5.54
N LEU A 35 -0.61 -12.80 -5.07
CA LEU A 35 0.07 -11.81 -4.23
C LEU A 35 0.08 -10.40 -4.84
N GLY A 36 0.34 -10.28 -6.14
CA GLY A 36 0.35 -8.98 -6.82
C GLY A 36 -1.02 -8.30 -6.90
N GLN A 37 -2.11 -9.06 -6.81
CA GLN A 37 -3.47 -8.51 -6.75
C GLN A 37 -3.83 -8.09 -5.32
N ASP A 38 -3.48 -8.90 -4.32
CA ASP A 38 -3.73 -8.60 -2.90
C ASP A 38 -2.97 -7.34 -2.47
N MET A 39 -1.67 -7.24 -2.79
CA MET A 39 -0.87 -6.05 -2.53
C MET A 39 -1.47 -4.76 -3.12
N LYS A 40 -2.03 -4.82 -4.34
CA LYS A 40 -2.71 -3.68 -4.97
C LYS A 40 -3.97 -3.28 -4.20
N LYS A 41 -4.75 -4.27 -3.78
CA LYS A 41 -5.99 -4.05 -3.03
C LYS A 41 -5.70 -3.44 -1.65
N ASP A 42 -4.66 -3.94 -0.98
CA ASP A 42 -4.29 -3.56 0.38
C ASP A 42 -3.59 -2.19 0.40
N SER A 43 -2.71 -1.90 -0.57
CA SER A 43 -2.19 -0.54 -0.73
C SER A 43 -3.27 0.52 -1.02
N LEU A 44 -4.31 0.18 -1.79
CA LEU A 44 -5.48 1.06 -1.95
C LEU A 44 -6.32 1.16 -0.67
N GLN A 45 -6.35 0.11 0.15
CA GLN A 45 -7.04 0.12 1.45
C GLN A 45 -6.39 1.12 2.41
N LEU A 46 -5.07 1.21 2.43
CA LEU A 46 -4.34 2.23 3.19
C LEU A 46 -4.78 3.66 2.82
N VAL A 47 -4.87 3.96 1.52
CA VAL A 47 -5.37 5.25 1.03
C VAL A 47 -6.83 5.48 1.48
N ARG A 48 -7.67 4.45 1.43
CA ARG A 48 -9.07 4.53 1.88
C ARG A 48 -9.19 4.83 3.37
N HIS A 49 -8.34 4.24 4.20
CA HIS A 49 -8.32 4.53 5.64
C HIS A 49 -7.98 5.99 5.92
N LEU A 50 -6.94 6.54 5.27
CA LEU A 50 -6.59 7.95 5.43
C LEU A 50 -7.69 8.88 4.91
N TYR A 51 -8.33 8.55 3.79
CA TYR A 51 -9.49 9.28 3.30
C TYR A 51 -10.65 9.29 4.33
N ARG A 52 -10.97 8.13 4.90
CA ARG A 52 -12.03 7.98 5.92
C ARG A 52 -11.68 8.72 7.21
N ALA A 53 -10.44 8.62 7.68
CA ALA A 53 -9.91 9.36 8.84
C ALA A 53 -10.06 10.87 8.65
N ASN A 54 -9.82 11.38 7.43
CA ASN A 54 -9.98 12.81 7.15
C ASN A 54 -11.43 13.28 7.11
N LYS A 55 -12.36 12.41 6.73
CA LYS A 55 -13.79 12.72 6.66
C LYS A 55 -14.51 12.51 7.99
N SER A 56 -14.00 11.64 8.85
CA SER A 56 -14.63 11.27 10.12
C SER A 56 -14.34 12.27 11.23
N GLN A 57 -15.26 12.37 12.18
CA GLN A 57 -15.01 13.05 13.47
C GLN A 57 -14.08 12.21 14.34
N ASP A 58 -14.34 10.89 14.43
CA ASP A 58 -13.43 9.95 15.07
C ASP A 58 -12.45 9.40 14.05
N LYS A 59 -11.20 9.88 14.13
CA LYS A 59 -10.11 9.46 13.25
C LYS A 59 -9.41 8.21 13.74
N ARG A 60 -9.48 7.92 15.04
CA ARG A 60 -8.64 6.94 15.73
C ARG A 60 -8.86 5.54 15.16
N VAL A 61 -10.13 5.15 15.01
CA VAL A 61 -10.51 3.85 14.44
C VAL A 61 -9.91 3.61 13.05
N TYR A 62 -9.88 4.64 12.20
CA TYR A 62 -9.33 4.52 10.85
C TYR A 62 -7.80 4.54 10.82
N LEU A 63 -7.17 5.25 11.76
CA LEU A 63 -5.71 5.28 11.88
C LEU A 63 -5.18 3.98 12.49
N GLU A 64 -5.87 3.38 13.46
CA GLU A 64 -5.54 2.07 14.00
C GLU A 64 -5.67 0.99 12.91
N ALA A 65 -6.78 0.97 12.17
CA ALA A 65 -6.95 0.08 11.01
C ALA A 65 -5.90 0.30 9.91
N PHE A 66 -5.47 1.55 9.69
CA PHE A 66 -4.37 1.85 8.77
C PHE A 66 -3.05 1.22 9.22
N LEU A 67 -2.73 1.28 10.51
CA LEU A 67 -1.49 0.72 11.04
C LEU A 67 -1.48 -0.82 10.90
N ASP A 68 -2.59 -1.48 11.22
CA ASP A 68 -2.71 -2.93 11.09
C ASP A 68 -2.56 -3.39 9.63
N ASP A 69 -3.30 -2.75 8.71
CA ASP A 69 -3.23 -3.07 7.28
C ASP A 69 -1.85 -2.71 6.69
N TYR A 70 -1.16 -1.71 7.25
CA TYR A 70 0.19 -1.33 6.82
C TYR A 70 1.22 -2.39 7.20
N GLU A 71 1.12 -2.97 8.39
CA GLU A 71 1.93 -4.14 8.78
C GLU A 71 1.69 -5.32 7.84
N PHE A 72 0.44 -5.57 7.46
CA PHE A 72 0.10 -6.64 6.53
C PHE A 72 0.75 -6.44 5.15
N LEU A 73 0.62 -5.23 4.56
CA LEU A 73 1.27 -4.91 3.28
C LEU A 73 2.80 -5.07 3.34
N LYS A 74 3.44 -4.74 4.49
CA LYS A 74 4.89 -5.00 4.67
C LYS A 74 5.22 -6.49 4.64
N LEU A 75 4.38 -7.34 5.22
CA LEU A 75 4.56 -8.79 5.16
C LEU A 75 4.42 -9.32 3.72
N GLU A 76 3.46 -8.81 2.95
CA GLU A 76 3.30 -9.15 1.53
C GLU A 76 4.52 -8.74 0.70
N ILE A 77 5.04 -7.52 0.91
CA ILE A 77 6.27 -7.03 0.25
C ILE A 77 7.46 -7.92 0.60
N ARG A 78 7.59 -8.31 1.87
CA ARG A 78 8.64 -9.22 2.33
C ARG A 78 8.54 -10.59 1.66
N MET A 79 7.33 -11.15 1.58
CA MET A 79 7.08 -12.40 0.87
C MET A 79 7.48 -12.30 -0.61
N ALA A 80 7.10 -11.20 -1.28
CA ALA A 80 7.49 -10.96 -2.67
C ALA A 80 9.02 -10.87 -2.84
N ALA A 81 9.73 -10.28 -1.87
CA ALA A 81 11.19 -10.23 -1.84
C ALA A 81 11.82 -11.62 -1.65
N GLU A 82 11.33 -12.41 -0.69
CA GLU A 82 11.82 -13.76 -0.40
C GLU A 82 11.61 -14.71 -1.58
N MET A 83 10.48 -14.56 -2.29
CA MET A 83 10.19 -15.26 -3.54
C MET A 83 10.97 -14.72 -4.76
N ARG A 84 11.81 -13.70 -4.57
CA ARG A 84 12.62 -13.05 -5.62
C ARG A 84 11.78 -12.46 -6.77
N LEU A 85 10.54 -12.06 -6.48
CA LEU A 85 9.63 -11.44 -7.45
C LEU A 85 9.96 -9.96 -7.68
N LEU A 86 10.59 -9.32 -6.69
CA LEU A 86 11.11 -7.97 -6.81
C LEU A 86 12.50 -8.04 -7.44
N SER A 87 12.66 -7.45 -8.63
CA SER A 87 13.98 -7.37 -9.25
C SER A 87 14.93 -6.58 -8.33
N MET A 88 16.14 -7.12 -8.11
CA MET A 88 17.14 -6.55 -7.18
C MET A 88 17.52 -5.08 -7.47
N LYS A 89 17.14 -4.52 -8.62
CA LYS A 89 17.34 -3.10 -8.93
C LYS A 89 16.40 -2.15 -8.18
N LYS A 90 15.40 -2.66 -7.45
CA LYS A 90 14.29 -1.87 -6.91
C LYS A 90 14.12 -1.95 -5.38
N GLN A 91 15.06 -2.62 -4.68
CA GLN A 91 15.05 -2.76 -3.21
C GLN A 91 15.79 -1.63 -2.45
N ALA A 92 16.36 -0.64 -3.14
CA ALA A 92 17.05 0.49 -2.53
C ALA A 92 16.56 1.82 -3.12
N ALA A 93 15.57 2.44 -2.47
CA ALA A 93 15.28 3.88 -2.49
C ALA A 93 14.23 4.22 -1.43
#